data_AF-A0A9E0MJE8-F1
#
_entry.id   AF-A0A9E0MJE8-F1
#
_cell.length_a   1.000
_cell.length_b   1.000
_cell.length_c   1.000
_cell.angle_alpha   90.00
_cell.angle_beta   90.00
_cell.angle_gamma   90.00
#
_symmetry.space_group_name_H-M   'P 1'
#
loop_
_entity.id
_entity.type
_entity.pdbx_description
1 polymer ?
#
loop_
_entity_poly.entity_id
_entity_poly.type
_entity_poly.pdbx_seq_one_letter_code
_entity_poly.pdbx_strand_id
1 'polypeptide(L)'
;MRRWSSLLAVVTFAACSRANPEERATPPAAPPPGVTQVGADAAPVAPSRTLAVAQGDGSVVLMQVIGDRLESGPTLTEVGWNFGWLDRRTLVALGPSTDADASVRRWVDGVRQPDLVVRREAWPAYGRALWLVGANEIWLAGCRDESDVAPCARPTYARLWPAPVEVGERAPGPDARPIDSSVPYPLPPEGPAPAGATVTLRPDPKDHARTTVRCEAGGSRTEETVLAIFDNPREEGAWSFAAPAVRWIATSTPRYEVSFDATNPVGGRYRIYHYAAPCEESGLRALAWLGDELWAEQSSAVDATWTVYRSGRALGTFAGTMVR
;
A
#
# COMPACT_ATOMS: atom_id res chain seq x y z
N MET A 1 31.76 42.11 27.26
CA MET A 1 31.28 43.27 26.47
C MET A 1 29.92 42.93 25.89
N ARG A 2 28.95 43.86 26.10
CA ARG A 2 27.60 44.01 25.53
C ARG A 2 26.80 42.76 25.06
N ARG A 3 25.77 42.44 25.85
CA ARG A 3 24.58 41.65 25.46
C ARG A 3 23.75 42.44 24.45
N TRP A 4 23.23 41.78 23.42
CA TRP A 4 22.13 42.28 22.59
C TRP A 4 20.94 41.34 22.77
N SER A 5 19.89 41.87 23.40
CA SER A 5 18.55 41.32 23.43
C SER A 5 17.77 41.99 22.31
N SER A 6 17.11 41.24 21.44
CA SER A 6 16.13 41.80 20.49
C SER A 6 14.76 41.21 20.78
N LEU A 7 13.82 42.12 20.98
CA LEU A 7 12.44 41.95 21.40
C LEU A 7 11.56 41.26 20.35
N LEU A 8 10.60 40.47 20.86
CA LEU A 8 9.35 40.09 20.23
C LEU A 8 8.47 41.33 19.98
N ALA A 9 7.87 41.45 18.80
CA ALA A 9 6.76 42.37 18.53
C ALA A 9 5.54 41.57 18.08
N VAL A 10 4.50 41.57 18.93
CA VAL A 10 3.16 41.06 18.63
C VAL A 10 2.34 42.23 18.08
N VAL A 11 1.78 42.07 16.89
CA VAL A 11 0.89 43.06 16.28
C VAL A 11 -0.55 42.53 16.33
N THR A 12 -1.37 43.18 17.13
CA THR A 12 -2.82 42.97 17.23
C THR A 12 -3.53 44.05 16.43
N PHE A 13 -4.41 43.69 15.49
CA PHE A 13 -5.30 44.66 14.84
C PHE A 13 -6.71 44.54 15.42
N ALA A 14 -7.14 45.58 16.13
CA ALA A 14 -8.53 45.86 16.45
C ALA A 14 -9.05 46.91 15.46
N ALA A 15 -10.13 46.62 14.74
CA ALA A 15 -10.85 47.60 13.95
C ALA A 15 -12.19 47.90 14.63
N CYS A 16 -12.28 49.11 15.19
CA CYS A 16 -13.51 49.70 15.70
C CYS A 16 -14.47 50.04 14.56
N SER A 17 -15.74 49.81 14.84
CA SER A 17 -16.92 50.20 14.10
C SER A 17 -17.09 51.73 14.00
N ARG A 18 -17.60 52.20 12.87
CA ARG A 18 -18.32 53.48 12.77
C ARG A 18 -19.65 53.25 12.08
N ALA A 19 -20.70 53.69 12.77
CA ALA A 19 -22.06 53.79 12.27
C ALA A 19 -22.21 54.98 11.30
N ASN A 20 -23.11 54.83 10.33
CA ASN A 20 -23.72 55.93 9.57
C ASN A 20 -25.16 55.51 9.17
N PRO A 21 -26.04 56.45 8.77
CA PRO A 21 -27.37 56.58 9.34
C PRO A 21 -28.47 56.07 8.40
N GLU A 22 -29.63 55.83 9.01
CA GLU A 22 -30.98 55.72 8.45
C GLU A 22 -31.10 55.80 6.92
N GLU A 23 -31.23 54.63 6.29
CA GLU A 23 -31.85 54.50 4.97
C GLU A 23 -33.21 53.83 5.12
N ARG A 24 -34.23 54.50 4.55
CA ARG A 24 -35.65 54.18 4.69
C ARG A 24 -35.97 52.75 4.27
N ALA A 25 -36.81 52.09 5.06
CA ALA A 25 -37.36 50.76 4.75
C ALA A 25 -38.17 50.78 3.44
N THR A 26 -37.67 50.06 2.44
CA THR A 26 -38.45 49.61 1.28
C THR A 26 -39.20 48.33 1.69
N PRO A 27 -40.50 48.17 1.40
CA PRO A 27 -41.21 46.93 1.68
C PRO A 27 -40.58 45.76 0.90
N PRO A 28 -40.50 44.55 1.49
CA PRO A 28 -39.87 43.41 0.84
C PRO A 28 -40.65 43.01 -0.42
N ALA A 29 -39.92 42.89 -1.53
CA ALA A 29 -40.44 42.25 -2.74
C ALA A 29 -40.82 40.80 -2.44
N ALA A 30 -41.98 40.37 -2.93
CA ALA A 30 -42.41 38.98 -2.85
C ALA A 30 -41.33 38.05 -3.47
N PRO A 31 -41.03 36.89 -2.86
CA PRO A 31 -40.05 35.98 -3.40
C PRO A 31 -40.50 35.47 -4.78
N PRO A 32 -39.59 35.38 -5.76
CA PRO A 32 -39.90 34.76 -7.04
C PRO A 32 -40.29 33.28 -6.82
N PRO A 33 -41.26 32.76 -7.56
CA PRO A 33 -41.66 31.36 -7.45
C PRO A 33 -40.52 30.46 -7.93
N GLY A 34 -40.08 29.55 -7.05
CA GLY A 34 -39.46 28.28 -7.40
C GLY A 34 -38.08 28.34 -8.04
N VAL A 35 -37.05 28.70 -7.27
CA VAL A 35 -35.74 28.05 -7.43
C VAL A 35 -35.71 26.92 -6.42
N THR A 36 -36.00 25.71 -6.89
CA THR A 36 -35.59 24.51 -6.18
C THR A 36 -34.08 24.60 -6.06
N GLN A 37 -33.56 24.87 -4.86
CA GLN A 37 -32.17 24.53 -4.57
C GLN A 37 -32.06 23.03 -4.84
N VAL A 38 -31.47 22.69 -5.99
CA VAL A 38 -30.83 21.39 -6.16
C VAL A 38 -29.79 21.37 -5.04
N GLY A 39 -30.12 20.64 -3.97
CA GLY A 39 -29.21 20.44 -2.86
C GLY A 39 -27.86 20.08 -3.45
N ALA A 40 -26.80 20.76 -2.99
CA ALA A 40 -25.45 20.37 -3.35
C ALA A 40 -25.36 18.86 -3.15
N ASP A 41 -25.29 18.12 -4.25
CA ASP A 41 -25.16 16.68 -4.23
C ASP A 41 -24.00 16.40 -3.27
N ALA A 42 -24.31 15.74 -2.15
CA ALA A 42 -23.29 15.31 -1.22
C ALA A 42 -22.24 14.59 -2.05
N ALA A 43 -21.03 15.15 -2.10
CA ALA A 43 -19.94 14.58 -2.88
C ALA A 43 -19.91 13.06 -2.60
N PRO A 44 -19.86 12.20 -3.63
CA PRO A 44 -19.98 10.78 -3.45
C PRO A 44 -19.00 10.34 -2.36
N VAL A 45 -19.54 9.78 -1.27
CA VAL A 45 -18.72 9.31 -0.16
C VAL A 45 -17.83 8.21 -0.72
N ALA A 46 -16.54 8.51 -0.83
CA ALA A 46 -15.56 7.53 -1.30
C ALA A 46 -15.69 6.25 -0.45
N PRO A 47 -15.73 5.07 -1.08
CA PRO A 47 -15.94 3.81 -0.36
C PRO A 47 -14.88 3.66 0.72
N SER A 48 -15.31 3.18 1.89
CA SER A 48 -14.39 2.88 3.00
C SER A 48 -13.41 1.80 2.57
N ARG A 49 -12.14 1.95 2.98
CA ARG A 49 -11.10 0.97 2.69
C ARG A 49 -10.47 0.45 3.97
N THR A 50 -10.40 -0.87 4.10
CA THR A 50 -9.67 -1.51 5.19
C THR A 50 -8.23 -1.80 4.79
N LEU A 51 -7.29 -1.49 5.67
CA LEU A 51 -5.89 -1.87 5.59
C LEU A 51 -5.60 -2.79 6.78
N ALA A 52 -4.89 -3.89 6.55
CA ALA A 52 -4.39 -4.71 7.63
C ALA A 52 -2.94 -4.31 7.91
N VAL A 53 -2.59 -4.14 9.19
CA VAL A 53 -1.27 -3.68 9.62
C VAL A 53 -0.73 -4.65 10.66
N ALA A 54 0.26 -5.44 10.27
CA ALA A 54 0.97 -6.36 11.13
C ALA A 54 1.86 -5.62 12.12
N GLN A 55 1.71 -5.94 13.39
CA GLN A 55 2.52 -5.41 14.48
C GLN A 55 3.68 -6.36 14.81
N GLY A 56 4.71 -5.82 15.48
CA GLY A 56 5.89 -6.62 15.87
C GLY A 56 5.59 -7.75 16.86
N ASP A 57 4.44 -7.72 17.52
CA ASP A 57 3.95 -8.76 18.44
C ASP A 57 3.14 -9.88 17.75
N GLY A 58 3.02 -9.82 16.41
CA GLY A 58 2.26 -10.79 15.62
C GLY A 58 0.75 -10.54 15.57
N SER A 59 0.25 -9.46 16.19
CA SER A 59 -1.13 -9.00 16.00
C SER A 59 -1.29 -8.24 14.68
N VAL A 60 -2.54 -8.09 14.22
CA VAL A 60 -2.87 -7.28 13.04
C VAL A 60 -3.95 -6.27 13.40
N VAL A 61 -3.68 -4.99 13.19
CA VAL A 61 -4.69 -3.93 13.34
C VAL A 61 -5.38 -3.68 12.01
N LEU A 62 -6.71 -3.70 11.99
CA LEU A 62 -7.48 -3.31 10.80
C LEU A 62 -7.72 -1.80 10.79
N MET A 63 -6.89 -1.05 10.08
CA MET A 63 -7.08 0.38 9.88
C MET A 63 -8.19 0.63 8.85
N GLN A 64 -9.03 1.63 9.09
CA GLN A 64 -10.12 2.02 8.19
C GLN A 64 -9.86 3.41 7.63
N VAL A 65 -9.88 3.53 6.31
CA VAL A 65 -9.93 4.83 5.62
C VAL A 65 -11.40 5.18 5.41
N ILE A 66 -11.87 6.20 6.11
CA ILE A 66 -13.28 6.64 6.08
C ILE A 66 -13.29 8.11 5.68
N GLY A 67 -13.75 8.42 4.46
CA GLY A 67 -13.66 9.79 3.98
C GLY A 67 -12.21 10.28 3.97
N ASP A 68 -11.93 11.39 4.64
CA ASP A 68 -10.62 12.05 4.72
C ASP A 68 -9.85 11.77 6.02
N ARG A 69 -10.14 10.66 6.70
CA ARG A 69 -9.49 10.24 7.94
C ARG A 69 -9.10 8.77 7.93
N LEU A 70 -8.06 8.47 8.67
CA LEU A 70 -7.64 7.12 9.01
C LEU A 70 -8.04 6.83 10.46
N GLU A 71 -8.80 5.76 10.67
CA GLU A 71 -9.25 5.31 12.00
C GLU A 71 -8.71 3.92 12.30
N SER A 72 -8.37 3.66 13.56
CA SER A 72 -8.01 2.31 14.02
C SER A 72 -9.29 1.49 14.24
N GLY A 73 -9.34 0.30 13.64
CA GLY A 73 -10.42 -0.67 13.84
C GLY A 73 -10.02 -1.77 14.83
N PRO A 74 -10.61 -2.96 14.72
CA PRO A 74 -10.31 -4.06 15.63
C PRO A 74 -8.87 -4.56 15.46
N THR A 75 -8.25 -4.91 16.58
CA THR A 75 -6.99 -5.67 16.61
C THR A 75 -7.31 -7.16 16.56
N LEU A 76 -6.83 -7.81 15.51
CA LEU A 76 -6.87 -9.25 15.35
C LEU A 76 -5.66 -9.85 16.08
N THR A 77 -5.94 -10.64 17.10
CA THR A 77 -4.92 -11.42 17.79
C THR A 77 -4.77 -12.78 17.13
N GLU A 78 -3.57 -13.37 17.28
CA GLU A 78 -3.25 -14.70 16.78
C GLU A 78 -3.50 -14.87 15.26
N VAL A 79 -3.15 -13.88 14.44
CA VAL A 79 -3.36 -14.02 12.99
C VAL A 79 -2.56 -15.19 12.42
N GLY A 80 -1.39 -15.46 12.99
CA GLY A 80 -0.49 -16.52 12.54
C GLY A 80 0.56 -15.94 11.61
N TRP A 81 0.86 -16.64 10.53
CA TRP A 81 1.88 -16.28 9.55
C TRP A 81 1.31 -16.48 8.15
N ASN A 82 1.96 -15.95 7.10
CA ASN A 82 1.48 -16.01 5.71
C ASN A 82 0.01 -15.58 5.57
N PHE A 83 -0.25 -14.30 5.74
CA PHE A 83 -1.59 -13.72 5.69
C PHE A 83 -1.70 -12.65 4.61
N GLY A 84 -2.90 -12.50 4.06
CA GLY A 84 -3.18 -11.61 2.95
C GLY A 84 -4.67 -11.51 2.66
N TRP A 85 -5.02 -10.58 1.77
CA TRP A 85 -6.41 -10.33 1.40
C TRP A 85 -6.88 -11.28 0.29
N LEU A 86 -7.91 -12.08 0.59
CA LEU A 86 -8.65 -12.84 -0.43
C LEU A 86 -9.44 -11.87 -1.32
N ASP A 87 -10.16 -10.95 -0.67
CA ASP A 87 -10.92 -9.88 -1.31
C ASP A 87 -10.80 -8.60 -0.45
N ARG A 88 -11.57 -7.55 -0.73
CA ARG A 88 -11.49 -6.26 0.01
C ARG A 88 -11.97 -6.32 1.47
N ARG A 89 -12.57 -7.44 1.89
CA ARG A 89 -13.28 -7.64 3.17
C ARG A 89 -12.76 -8.87 3.92
N THR A 90 -12.20 -9.84 3.21
CA THR A 90 -11.79 -11.12 3.76
C THR A 90 -10.27 -11.20 3.90
N LEU A 91 -9.78 -11.04 5.13
CA LEU A 91 -8.40 -11.34 5.50
C LEU A 91 -8.27 -12.83 5.80
N VAL A 92 -7.24 -13.47 5.25
CA VAL A 92 -6.95 -14.88 5.51
C VAL A 92 -5.54 -15.05 6.01
N ALA A 93 -5.31 -16.06 6.85
CA ALA A 93 -4.01 -16.35 7.42
C ALA A 93 -3.81 -17.83 7.66
N LEU A 94 -2.57 -18.29 7.52
CA LEU A 94 -2.22 -19.63 7.98
C LEU A 94 -2.18 -19.63 9.51
N GLY A 95 -3.06 -20.43 10.11
CA GLY A 95 -3.07 -20.62 11.55
C GLY A 95 -1.80 -21.33 12.03
N PRO A 96 -1.55 -21.34 13.35
CA PRO A 96 -0.49 -22.15 13.91
C PRO A 96 -0.69 -23.62 13.48
N SER A 97 0.33 -24.18 12.82
CA SER A 97 0.32 -25.59 12.46
C SER A 97 0.55 -26.40 13.73
N THR A 98 -0.40 -27.24 14.09
CA THR A 98 -0.08 -28.40 14.91
C THR A 98 0.43 -29.50 13.99
N ASP A 99 1.19 -30.46 14.53
CA ASP A 99 1.66 -31.63 13.78
C ASP A 99 0.51 -32.44 13.17
N ALA A 100 -0.72 -32.25 13.66
CA ALA A 100 -1.88 -33.02 13.24
C ALA A 100 -2.69 -32.36 12.10
N ASP A 101 -2.81 -31.04 12.01
CA ASP A 101 -3.76 -30.40 11.09
C ASP A 101 -3.22 -29.09 10.49
N ALA A 102 -3.67 -28.76 9.28
CA ALA A 102 -3.53 -27.40 8.74
C ALA A 102 -4.83 -26.62 8.94
N SER A 103 -4.69 -25.41 9.48
CA SER A 103 -5.82 -24.49 9.68
C SER A 103 -5.57 -23.19 8.94
N VAL A 104 -6.62 -22.68 8.28
CA VAL A 104 -6.66 -21.33 7.73
C VAL A 104 -7.71 -20.54 8.47
N ARG A 105 -7.26 -19.44 9.08
CA ARG A 105 -8.09 -18.49 9.80
C ARG A 105 -8.60 -17.44 8.81
N ARG A 106 -9.82 -16.97 9.03
CA ARG A 106 -10.46 -15.96 8.18
C ARG A 106 -11.18 -14.92 9.01
N TRP A 107 -11.09 -13.68 8.58
CA TRP A 107 -11.84 -12.56 9.14
C TRP A 107 -12.58 -11.86 8.00
N VAL A 108 -13.89 -11.74 8.13
CA VAL A 108 -14.75 -11.01 7.18
C VAL A 108 -15.19 -9.73 7.88
N ASP A 109 -14.78 -8.59 7.34
CA ASP A 109 -14.97 -7.27 7.95
C ASP A 109 -14.47 -7.21 9.40
N GLY A 110 -13.35 -7.87 9.68
CA GLY A 110 -12.77 -7.96 11.02
C GLY A 110 -13.44 -8.95 11.97
N VAL A 111 -14.54 -9.60 11.55
CA VAL A 111 -15.21 -10.63 12.35
C VAL A 111 -14.60 -11.99 12.04
N ARG A 112 -14.02 -12.64 13.07
CA ARG A 112 -13.44 -13.99 12.95
C ARG A 112 -14.51 -15.00 12.53
N GLN A 113 -14.22 -15.73 11.47
CA GLN A 113 -15.04 -16.84 10.97
C GLN A 113 -14.52 -18.17 11.54
N PRO A 114 -15.30 -19.26 11.45
CA PRO A 114 -14.80 -20.59 11.76
C PRO A 114 -13.57 -20.93 10.91
N ASP A 115 -12.55 -21.48 11.58
CA ASP A 115 -11.30 -21.90 10.95
C ASP A 115 -11.60 -22.99 9.89
N LEU A 116 -10.96 -22.88 8.73
CA LEU A 116 -10.98 -23.91 7.71
C LEU A 116 -9.87 -24.91 8.03
N VAL A 117 -10.24 -26.15 8.33
CA VAL A 117 -9.29 -27.18 8.77
C VAL A 117 -9.21 -28.29 7.73
N VAL A 118 -8.00 -28.65 7.31
CA VAL A 118 -7.72 -29.89 6.61
C VAL A 118 -6.87 -30.79 7.48
N ARG A 119 -7.39 -31.99 7.71
CA ARG A 119 -6.76 -33.04 8.51
C ARG A 119 -5.52 -33.58 7.80
N ARG A 120 -4.44 -33.87 8.53
CA ARG A 120 -3.21 -34.43 7.92
C ARG A 120 -3.45 -35.78 7.25
N GLU A 121 -4.41 -36.58 7.74
CA GLU A 121 -4.76 -37.84 7.08
C GLU A 121 -5.37 -37.62 5.69
N ALA A 122 -6.13 -36.53 5.53
CA ALA A 122 -6.72 -36.16 4.25
C ALA A 122 -5.72 -35.45 3.33
N TRP A 123 -4.75 -34.72 3.89
CA TRP A 123 -3.71 -34.00 3.17
C TRP A 123 -2.35 -34.14 3.85
N PRO A 124 -1.61 -35.22 3.57
CA PRO A 124 -0.32 -35.51 4.20
C PRO A 124 0.79 -34.68 3.53
N ALA A 125 0.80 -33.37 3.79
CA ALA A 125 1.75 -32.42 3.22
C ALA A 125 2.66 -31.79 4.29
N TYR A 126 3.94 -31.68 3.94
CA TYR A 126 5.02 -30.98 4.61
C TYR A 126 5.28 -29.64 3.94
N GLY A 127 5.62 -28.60 4.71
CA GLY A 127 5.71 -27.23 4.21
C GLY A 127 4.33 -26.71 3.77
N ARG A 128 3.89 -25.57 4.31
CA ARG A 128 2.55 -25.06 4.05
C ARG A 128 2.65 -23.63 3.55
N ALA A 129 2.24 -23.42 2.31
CA ALA A 129 2.07 -22.11 1.72
C ALA A 129 0.59 -21.85 1.48
N LEU A 130 0.12 -20.66 1.87
CA LEU A 130 -1.23 -20.21 1.58
C LEU A 130 -1.27 -19.62 0.17
N TRP A 131 -2.22 -20.03 -0.65
CA TRP A 131 -2.44 -19.55 -2.01
C TRP A 131 -3.86 -19.02 -2.14
N LEU A 132 -4.00 -17.88 -2.82
CA LEU A 132 -5.29 -17.27 -3.12
C LEU A 132 -5.53 -17.30 -4.62
N VAL A 133 -6.74 -17.64 -5.04
CA VAL A 133 -7.11 -17.68 -6.46
C VAL A 133 -8.24 -16.71 -6.70
N GLY A 134 -7.95 -15.65 -7.46
CA GLY A 134 -8.88 -14.55 -7.66
C GLY A 134 -9.38 -13.99 -6.32
N ALA A 135 -10.68 -13.72 -6.24
CA ALA A 135 -11.34 -13.17 -5.06
C ALA A 135 -12.12 -14.21 -4.23
N ASN A 136 -12.09 -15.49 -4.60
CA ASN A 136 -13.12 -16.43 -4.17
C ASN A 136 -12.61 -17.78 -3.66
N GLU A 137 -11.34 -18.13 -3.87
CA GLU A 137 -10.83 -19.43 -3.44
C GLU A 137 -9.61 -19.33 -2.54
N ILE A 138 -9.55 -20.25 -1.58
CA ILE A 138 -8.45 -20.40 -0.63
C ILE A 138 -7.87 -21.78 -0.82
N TRP A 139 -6.57 -21.83 -1.09
CA TRP A 139 -5.83 -23.05 -1.33
C TRP A 139 -4.65 -23.15 -0.40
N LEU A 140 -4.34 -24.36 0.06
CA LEU A 140 -3.05 -24.69 0.64
C LEU A 140 -2.22 -25.43 -0.38
N ALA A 141 -0.95 -25.07 -0.49
CA ALA A 141 0.06 -25.82 -1.21
C ALA A 141 1.07 -26.39 -0.22
N GLY A 142 1.53 -27.59 -0.49
CA GLY A 142 2.54 -28.28 0.31
C GLY A 142 3.18 -29.41 -0.46
N CYS A 143 4.06 -30.14 0.21
CA CYS A 143 4.85 -31.20 -0.40
C CYS A 143 4.59 -32.55 0.25
N ARG A 144 4.32 -33.60 -0.52
CA ARG A 144 4.14 -34.94 0.05
C ARG A 144 5.46 -35.57 0.49
N ASP A 145 6.54 -35.29 -0.22
CA ASP A 145 7.88 -35.83 0.04
C ASP A 145 8.78 -34.68 0.51
N GLU A 146 9.19 -34.71 1.78
CA GLU A 146 10.03 -33.67 2.38
C GLU A 146 11.44 -33.71 1.75
N SER A 147 11.93 -32.56 1.31
CA SER A 147 13.33 -32.37 0.95
C SER A 147 13.77 -31.00 1.45
N ASP A 148 14.71 -30.99 2.38
CA ASP A 148 15.26 -29.76 2.97
C ASP A 148 16.07 -28.91 1.99
N VAL A 149 16.25 -29.36 0.74
CA VAL A 149 17.27 -28.82 -0.18
C VAL A 149 16.79 -28.67 -1.64
N ALA A 150 15.58 -29.12 -2.00
CA ALA A 150 15.11 -29.11 -3.39
C ALA A 150 13.69 -28.54 -3.54
N PRO A 151 13.32 -27.96 -4.71
CA PRO A 151 11.93 -27.65 -5.01
C PRO A 151 11.08 -28.91 -4.87
N CYS A 152 9.89 -28.76 -4.29
CA CYS A 152 9.01 -29.87 -3.94
C CYS A 152 8.84 -30.88 -5.10
N ALA A 153 9.28 -32.13 -4.88
CA ALA A 153 9.22 -33.17 -5.90
C ALA A 153 7.80 -33.67 -6.18
N ARG A 154 6.92 -33.61 -5.17
CA ARG A 154 5.50 -34.03 -5.26
C ARG A 154 4.60 -32.99 -4.62
N PRO A 155 4.27 -31.91 -5.34
CA PRO A 155 3.37 -30.89 -4.84
C PRO A 155 1.97 -31.47 -4.65
N THR A 156 1.33 -31.06 -3.56
CA THR A 156 -0.07 -31.39 -3.28
C THR A 156 -0.78 -30.13 -2.82
N TYR A 157 -2.06 -30.06 -3.17
CA TYR A 157 -2.90 -28.90 -2.99
C TYR A 157 -4.20 -29.29 -2.29
N ALA A 158 -4.70 -28.40 -1.44
CA ALA A 158 -6.00 -28.52 -0.81
C ALA A 158 -6.80 -27.23 -1.03
N ARG A 159 -7.90 -27.29 -1.79
CA ARG A 159 -8.89 -26.20 -1.87
C ARG A 159 -9.75 -26.24 -0.62
N LEU A 160 -9.63 -25.24 0.23
CA LEU A 160 -10.37 -25.13 1.48
C LEU A 160 -11.67 -24.34 1.34
N TRP A 161 -11.74 -23.46 0.35
CA TRP A 161 -12.89 -22.60 0.09
C TRP A 161 -13.06 -22.35 -1.41
N PRO A 162 -14.31 -22.32 -1.92
CA PRO A 162 -15.57 -22.66 -1.22
C PRO A 162 -15.63 -24.14 -0.83
N ALA A 163 -16.47 -24.49 0.14
CA ALA A 163 -16.69 -25.89 0.53
C ALA A 163 -17.35 -26.69 -0.61
N PRO A 164 -17.15 -28.02 -0.71
CA PRO A 164 -16.37 -28.87 0.19
C PRO A 164 -14.85 -28.75 0.00
N VAL A 165 -14.08 -29.23 0.99
CA VAL A 165 -12.61 -29.32 0.87
C VAL A 165 -12.25 -30.35 -0.20
N GLU A 166 -11.40 -29.95 -1.14
CA GLU A 166 -10.89 -30.83 -2.21
C GLU A 166 -9.37 -30.95 -2.10
N VAL A 167 -8.85 -32.17 -2.18
CA VAL A 167 -7.41 -32.45 -2.09
C VAL A 167 -6.94 -33.16 -3.36
N GLY A 168 -5.77 -32.78 -3.87
CA GLY A 168 -5.18 -33.43 -5.04
C GLY A 168 -3.77 -32.95 -5.37
N GLU A 169 -3.30 -33.32 -6.55
CA GLU A 169 -2.01 -32.87 -7.12
C GLU A 169 -2.20 -31.75 -8.14
N ARG A 170 -3.45 -31.42 -8.46
CA ARG A 170 -3.77 -30.33 -9.39
C ARG A 170 -3.54 -29.00 -8.69
N ALA A 171 -2.60 -28.24 -9.23
CA ALA A 171 -2.37 -26.85 -8.83
C ALA A 171 -3.63 -26.01 -9.05
N PRO A 172 -3.81 -24.94 -8.26
CA PRO A 172 -4.85 -23.95 -8.53
C PRO A 172 -4.67 -23.33 -9.94
N GLY A 173 -5.74 -22.70 -10.46
CA GLY A 173 -5.75 -22.11 -11.80
C GLY A 173 -4.65 -21.04 -12.04
N PRO A 174 -4.49 -20.54 -13.26
CA PRO A 174 -3.40 -19.61 -13.62
C PRO A 174 -3.42 -18.29 -12.81
N ASP A 175 -4.56 -17.91 -12.23
CA ASP A 175 -4.72 -16.71 -11.41
C ASP A 175 -4.35 -16.93 -9.94
N ALA A 176 -3.80 -18.09 -9.60
CA ALA A 176 -3.39 -18.42 -8.26
C ALA A 176 -2.11 -17.68 -7.89
N ARG A 177 -2.15 -16.95 -6.79
CA ARG A 177 -1.01 -16.26 -6.22
C ARG A 177 -0.66 -16.85 -4.86
N PRO A 178 0.61 -17.21 -4.60
CA PRO A 178 1.04 -17.48 -3.24
C PRO A 178 0.88 -16.19 -2.42
N ILE A 179 0.44 -16.32 -1.17
CA ILE A 179 0.60 -15.25 -0.19
C ILE A 179 2.07 -15.27 0.22
N ASP A 180 2.86 -14.54 -0.55
CA ASP A 180 4.24 -14.21 -0.21
C ASP A 180 4.34 -12.71 0.04
N SER A 181 5.14 -12.35 1.04
CA SER A 181 5.64 -11.00 1.28
C SER A 181 6.22 -10.30 0.04
N SER A 182 6.58 -11.05 -1.01
CA SER A 182 7.12 -10.53 -2.28
C SER A 182 6.08 -10.02 -3.28
N VAL A 183 4.78 -10.33 -3.13
CA VAL A 183 3.74 -9.87 -4.05
C VAL A 183 3.61 -8.34 -3.96
N PRO A 184 3.70 -7.57 -5.05
CA PRO A 184 3.56 -6.12 -4.98
C PRO A 184 2.11 -5.74 -4.65
N TYR A 185 1.92 -4.59 -3.98
CA TYR A 185 0.62 -3.92 -3.95
C TYR A 185 0.09 -3.76 -5.38
N PRO A 186 -1.24 -3.68 -5.59
CA PRO A 186 -1.77 -3.45 -6.92
C PRO A 186 -1.03 -2.32 -7.61
N LEU A 187 -0.68 -2.53 -8.88
CA LEU A 187 0.04 -1.52 -9.64
C LEU A 187 -0.94 -0.42 -10.04
N PRO A 188 -0.57 0.86 -9.85
CA PRO A 188 -1.42 1.94 -10.30
C PRO A 188 -1.46 1.97 -11.84
N PRO A 189 -2.60 2.39 -12.43
CA PRO A 189 -2.77 2.42 -13.87
C PRO A 189 -1.76 3.35 -14.52
N GLU A 190 -1.28 2.99 -15.71
CA GLU A 190 -0.41 3.85 -16.50
C GLU A 190 -1.18 5.07 -17.03
N GLY A 191 -0.51 6.21 -17.11
CA GLY A 191 -1.08 7.48 -17.57
C GLY A 191 -0.10 8.26 -18.46
N PRO A 192 -0.57 9.32 -19.11
CA PRO A 192 0.30 10.20 -19.87
C PRO A 192 1.19 11.07 -18.97
N ALA A 193 2.31 11.53 -19.52
CA ALA A 193 3.12 12.56 -18.90
C ALA A 193 2.32 13.86 -18.71
N PRO A 194 2.46 14.56 -17.57
CA PRO A 194 1.97 15.93 -17.43
C PRO A 194 2.58 16.85 -18.49
N ALA A 195 1.81 17.84 -18.94
CA ALA A 195 2.29 18.80 -19.94
C ALA A 195 3.58 19.50 -19.47
N GLY A 196 4.62 19.47 -20.31
CA GLY A 196 5.91 20.08 -20.01
C GLY A 196 6.79 19.29 -19.04
N ALA A 197 6.37 18.11 -18.57
CA ALA A 197 7.18 17.23 -17.74
C ALA A 197 7.83 16.13 -18.57
N THR A 198 9.12 15.88 -18.34
CA THR A 198 9.88 14.79 -18.98
C THR A 198 10.70 14.04 -17.92
N VAL A 199 10.67 12.72 -17.96
CA VAL A 199 11.54 11.87 -17.13
C VAL A 199 12.42 11.05 -18.05
N THR A 200 13.72 11.04 -17.77
CA THR A 200 14.73 10.30 -18.53
C THR A 200 15.60 9.47 -17.60
N LEU A 201 16.02 8.30 -18.09
CA LEU A 201 17.03 7.48 -17.45
C LEU A 201 18.39 7.77 -18.10
N ARG A 202 19.42 7.95 -17.27
CA ARG A 202 20.82 8.01 -17.68
C ARG A 202 21.52 6.77 -17.12
N PRO A 203 21.60 5.68 -17.92
CA PRO A 203 22.20 4.44 -17.46
C PRO A 203 23.66 4.63 -17.07
N ASP A 204 24.06 4.03 -15.95
CA ASP A 204 25.47 3.82 -15.66
C ASP A 204 25.88 2.47 -16.29
N PRO A 205 26.91 2.44 -17.17
CA PRO A 205 27.28 1.25 -17.91
C PRO A 205 27.96 0.17 -17.06
N LYS A 206 28.36 0.49 -15.83
CA LYS A 206 29.05 -0.43 -14.92
C LYS A 206 28.13 -0.97 -13.83
N ASP A 207 27.08 -0.24 -13.51
CA ASP A 207 26.22 -0.55 -12.36
C ASP A 207 24.81 0.01 -12.58
N HIS A 208 23.84 -0.87 -12.83
CA HIS A 208 22.46 -0.46 -13.02
C HIS A 208 21.87 0.27 -11.81
N ALA A 209 22.38 0.03 -10.59
CA ALA A 209 21.95 0.72 -9.38
C ALA A 209 22.39 2.19 -9.36
N ARG A 210 23.43 2.55 -10.12
CA ARG A 210 23.90 3.93 -10.31
C ARG A 210 23.20 4.66 -11.46
N THR A 211 22.28 3.99 -12.16
CA THR A 211 21.43 4.65 -13.15
C THR A 211 20.75 5.86 -12.55
N THR A 212 20.86 6.99 -13.22
CA THR A 212 20.30 8.25 -12.75
C THR A 212 18.95 8.51 -13.39
N VAL A 213 17.95 8.84 -12.58
CA VAL A 213 16.63 9.29 -12.97
C VAL A 213 16.63 10.82 -12.98
N ARG A 214 16.38 11.43 -14.13
CA ARG A 214 16.30 12.89 -14.29
C ARG A 214 14.88 13.29 -14.65
N CYS A 215 14.28 14.19 -13.87
CA CYS A 215 12.97 14.78 -14.14
C CYS A 215 13.13 16.28 -14.44
N GLU A 216 12.45 16.76 -15.48
CA GLU A 216 12.39 18.17 -15.84
C GLU A 216 10.96 18.63 -16.06
N ALA A 217 10.54 19.72 -15.42
CA ALA A 217 9.23 20.33 -15.63
C ALA A 217 9.27 21.82 -15.27
N GLY A 218 8.74 22.69 -16.14
CA GLY A 218 8.52 24.11 -15.83
C GLY A 218 9.78 24.90 -15.40
N GLY A 219 10.97 24.48 -15.84
CA GLY A 219 12.26 25.08 -15.43
C GLY A 219 12.88 24.45 -14.17
N SER A 220 12.15 23.60 -13.46
CA SER A 220 12.69 22.76 -12.38
C SER A 220 13.34 21.51 -12.95
N ARG A 221 14.43 21.08 -12.31
CA ARG A 221 15.16 19.86 -12.64
C ARG A 221 15.55 19.13 -11.37
N THR A 222 15.26 17.84 -11.32
CA THR A 222 15.75 16.92 -10.29
C THR A 222 16.53 15.77 -10.91
N GLU A 223 17.49 15.24 -10.17
CA GLU A 223 18.38 14.19 -10.63
C GLU A 223 18.77 13.31 -9.43
N GLU A 224 18.43 12.02 -9.48
CA GLU A 224 18.64 11.07 -8.39
C GLU A 224 19.11 9.73 -8.93
N THR A 225 19.94 9.01 -8.18
CA THR A 225 20.34 7.64 -8.55
C THR A 225 19.33 6.63 -8.03
N VAL A 226 19.20 5.49 -8.71
CA VAL A 226 18.41 4.35 -8.19
C VAL A 226 18.92 3.90 -6.82
N LEU A 227 20.20 4.07 -6.54
CA LEU A 227 20.81 3.80 -5.23
C LEU A 227 20.38 4.75 -4.11
N ALA A 228 20.12 6.03 -4.42
CA ALA A 228 19.67 6.99 -3.42
C ALA A 228 18.31 6.60 -2.79
N ILE A 229 17.63 5.64 -3.40
CA ILE A 229 16.38 5.06 -2.96
C ILE A 229 16.57 4.05 -1.80
N PHE A 230 17.74 3.44 -1.69
CA PHE A 230 18.02 2.47 -0.63
C PHE A 230 18.59 3.20 0.60
N ASP A 231 17.83 3.21 1.70
CA ASP A 231 18.27 3.78 2.98
C ASP A 231 19.46 3.01 3.61
N ASN A 232 19.81 1.83 3.07
CA ASN A 232 20.85 0.96 3.60
C ASN A 232 22.03 0.78 2.64
N PRO A 233 23.13 1.54 2.80
CA PRO A 233 24.32 1.43 1.95
C PRO A 233 25.03 0.06 2.05
N ARG A 234 24.68 -0.81 3.02
CA ARG A 234 25.22 -2.18 3.06
C ARG A 234 24.59 -3.10 2.01
N GLU A 235 23.43 -2.74 1.46
CA GLU A 235 22.75 -3.54 0.44
C GLU A 235 23.32 -3.30 -0.97
N GLU A 236 23.93 -2.13 -1.20
CA GLU A 236 24.53 -1.71 -2.48
C GLU A 236 25.55 -2.70 -3.03
N GLY A 237 26.38 -3.32 -2.18
CA GLY A 237 27.42 -4.26 -2.62
C GLY A 237 26.97 -5.73 -2.67
N ALA A 238 25.78 -6.04 -2.18
CA ALA A 238 25.33 -7.40 -1.95
C ALA A 238 24.22 -7.82 -2.95
N TRP A 239 23.46 -6.84 -3.45
CA TRP A 239 22.40 -7.05 -4.43
C TRP A 239 22.89 -6.83 -5.86
N SER A 240 22.27 -7.53 -6.81
CA SER A 240 22.44 -7.25 -8.24
C SER A 240 21.16 -6.64 -8.81
N PHE A 241 21.30 -5.66 -9.69
CA PHE A 241 20.18 -4.88 -10.21
C PHE A 241 20.10 -5.01 -11.73
N ALA A 242 18.89 -5.16 -12.26
CA ALA A 242 18.60 -5.02 -13.68
C ALA A 242 18.43 -3.54 -14.04
N ALA A 243 18.46 -3.24 -15.34
CA ALA A 243 18.20 -1.89 -15.84
C ALA A 243 16.81 -1.39 -15.40
N PRO A 244 16.70 -0.15 -14.86
CA PRO A 244 15.42 0.40 -14.46
C PRO A 244 14.57 0.79 -15.66
N ALA A 245 13.26 0.86 -15.43
CA ALA A 245 12.26 1.39 -16.34
C ALA A 245 11.51 2.55 -15.66
N VAL A 246 10.96 3.45 -16.47
CA VAL A 246 10.11 4.56 -16.00
C VAL A 246 8.79 4.55 -16.75
N ARG A 247 7.70 4.82 -16.04
CA ARG A 247 6.39 5.10 -16.62
C ARG A 247 5.64 6.17 -15.84
N TRP A 248 4.73 6.87 -16.51
CA TRP A 248 3.83 7.81 -15.86
C TRP A 248 2.58 7.11 -15.35
N ILE A 249 2.04 7.61 -14.24
CA ILE A 249 0.94 6.98 -13.52
C ILE A 249 -0.32 7.87 -13.60
N ALA A 250 -1.45 7.24 -13.92
CA ALA A 250 -2.77 7.89 -14.00
C ALA A 250 -3.39 8.04 -12.60
N THR A 251 -2.91 9.02 -11.84
CA THR A 251 -3.51 9.44 -10.56
C THR A 251 -3.85 10.93 -10.54
N SER A 252 -4.73 11.33 -9.62
CA SER A 252 -5.18 12.73 -9.48
C SER A 252 -4.04 13.71 -9.24
N THR A 253 -3.08 13.33 -8.39
CA THR A 253 -1.75 13.94 -8.37
C THR A 253 -0.86 13.14 -9.33
N PRO A 254 -0.32 13.75 -10.39
CA PRO A 254 0.55 13.02 -11.31
C PRO A 254 1.77 12.47 -10.57
N ARG A 255 2.24 11.29 -10.98
CA ARG A 255 3.44 10.65 -10.45
C ARG A 255 4.12 9.86 -11.56
N TYR A 256 5.41 9.64 -11.44
CA TYR A 256 6.10 8.63 -12.24
C TYR A 256 6.58 7.49 -11.35
N GLU A 257 6.55 6.28 -11.90
CA GLU A 257 7.10 5.07 -11.31
C GLU A 257 8.50 4.83 -11.88
N VAL A 258 9.44 4.46 -11.02
CA VAL A 258 10.71 3.84 -11.37
C VAL A 258 10.64 2.40 -10.89
N SER A 259 10.83 1.44 -11.80
CA SER A 259 10.79 0.03 -11.44
C SER A 259 11.98 -0.76 -12.01
N PHE A 260 12.46 -1.73 -11.25
CA PHE A 260 13.64 -2.54 -11.59
C PHE A 260 13.59 -3.90 -10.90
N ASP A 261 14.26 -4.88 -11.48
CA ASP A 261 14.46 -6.19 -10.85
C ASP A 261 15.75 -6.16 -10.03
N ALA A 262 15.72 -6.79 -8.86
CA ALA A 262 16.87 -6.93 -8.00
C ALA A 262 17.00 -8.38 -7.51
N THR A 263 18.22 -8.88 -7.37
CA THR A 263 18.50 -10.20 -6.80
C THR A 263 19.38 -10.04 -5.57
N ASN A 264 18.96 -10.61 -4.44
CA ASN A 264 19.69 -10.56 -3.18
C ASN A 264 20.87 -11.58 -3.16
N PRO A 265 21.76 -11.55 -2.15
CA PRO A 265 22.92 -12.45 -2.06
C PRO A 265 22.60 -13.94 -2.04
N VAL A 266 21.39 -14.32 -1.63
CA VAL A 266 20.94 -15.72 -1.55
C VAL A 266 20.14 -16.15 -2.79
N GLY A 267 20.11 -15.32 -3.84
CA GLY A 267 19.47 -15.63 -5.12
C GLY A 267 17.97 -15.32 -5.21
N GLY A 268 17.39 -14.71 -4.17
CA GLY A 268 16.00 -14.25 -4.17
C GLY A 268 15.82 -13.09 -5.13
N ARG A 269 14.82 -13.16 -6.01
CA ARG A 269 14.51 -12.14 -7.02
C ARG A 269 13.30 -11.31 -6.60
N TYR A 270 13.40 -9.99 -6.77
CA TYR A 270 12.39 -9.02 -6.37
C TYR A 270 12.16 -8.03 -7.50
N ARG A 271 10.90 -7.67 -7.76
CA ARG A 271 10.58 -6.47 -8.54
C ARG A 271 10.31 -5.34 -7.57
N ILE A 272 11.06 -4.25 -7.72
CA ILE A 272 10.99 -3.08 -6.84
C ILE A 272 10.32 -1.93 -7.60
N TYR A 273 9.48 -1.18 -6.89
CA TYR A 273 8.70 -0.06 -7.42
C TYR A 273 8.86 1.14 -6.49
N HIS A 274 9.25 2.28 -7.04
CA HIS A 274 9.30 3.56 -6.35
C HIS A 274 8.56 4.61 -7.14
N TYR A 275 8.02 5.60 -6.43
CA TYR A 275 7.19 6.62 -7.06
C TYR A 275 7.62 8.01 -6.60
N ALA A 276 7.61 8.96 -7.53
CA ALA A 276 7.93 10.35 -7.24
C ALA A 276 6.88 11.30 -7.83
N ALA A 277 6.74 12.45 -7.18
CA ALA A 277 6.02 13.57 -7.76
C ALA A 277 6.83 14.16 -8.93
N PRO A 278 6.19 14.83 -9.92
CA PRO A 278 6.87 15.40 -11.07
C PRO A 278 7.85 16.49 -10.65
N CYS A 279 9.14 16.14 -10.67
CA CYS A 279 10.26 17.08 -10.65
C CYS A 279 10.29 18.03 -9.44
N GLU A 280 9.75 17.60 -8.31
CA GLU A 280 9.87 18.25 -7.01
C GLU A 280 11.10 17.73 -6.26
N GLU A 281 11.71 18.56 -5.39
CA GLU A 281 12.95 18.23 -4.64
C GLU A 281 12.85 16.99 -3.76
N SER A 282 11.64 16.50 -3.46
CA SER A 282 11.49 15.26 -2.70
C SER A 282 11.68 14.06 -3.61
N GLY A 283 12.68 13.25 -3.30
CA GLY A 283 13.09 12.11 -4.10
C GLY A 283 12.11 10.97 -4.23
N LEU A 284 12.59 9.88 -4.80
CA LEU A 284 11.83 8.66 -4.98
C LEU A 284 11.36 8.10 -3.64
N ARG A 285 10.03 7.99 -3.49
CA ARG A 285 9.38 7.55 -2.24
C ARG A 285 8.99 6.08 -2.35
N ALA A 286 9.13 5.37 -1.24
CA ALA A 286 8.56 4.05 -1.05
C ALA A 286 7.04 4.18 -0.85
N LEU A 287 6.31 4.22 -1.96
CA LEU A 287 4.86 4.36 -1.99
C LEU A 287 4.18 3.05 -2.36
N ALA A 288 3.14 2.71 -1.64
CA ALA A 288 2.20 1.66 -1.99
C ALA A 288 0.93 2.31 -2.57
N TRP A 289 0.59 2.00 -3.82
CA TRP A 289 -0.72 2.36 -4.32
C TRP A 289 -1.74 1.42 -3.69
N LEU A 290 -2.70 2.02 -3.00
CA LEU A 290 -3.78 1.26 -2.43
C LEU A 290 -4.84 1.12 -3.52
N GLY A 291 -5.22 2.18 -4.20
CA GLY A 291 -6.31 2.16 -5.18
C GLY A 291 -6.96 3.53 -5.24
N ASP A 292 -7.61 3.85 -6.35
CA ASP A 292 -8.15 5.18 -6.60
C ASP A 292 -7.04 6.24 -6.39
N GLU A 293 -7.26 7.19 -5.48
CA GLU A 293 -6.29 8.22 -5.12
C GLU A 293 -5.54 7.93 -3.80
N LEU A 294 -5.71 6.73 -3.24
CA LEU A 294 -5.09 6.35 -1.97
C LEU A 294 -3.67 5.81 -2.17
N TRP A 295 -2.76 6.39 -1.43
CA TRP A 295 -1.36 6.02 -1.36
C TRP A 295 -0.92 5.84 0.08
N ALA A 296 -0.01 4.93 0.36
CA ALA A 296 0.69 4.87 1.63
C ALA A 296 2.19 5.04 1.41
N GLU A 297 2.80 5.98 2.11
CA GLU A 297 4.24 6.26 2.07
C GLU A 297 4.92 5.63 3.28
N GLN A 298 5.95 4.85 3.04
CA GLN A 298 6.83 4.37 4.10
C GLN A 298 7.89 5.42 4.40
N SER A 299 7.92 5.95 5.62
CA SER A 299 8.88 6.97 6.04
C SER A 299 10.13 6.39 6.75
N SER A 300 10.08 5.12 7.13
CA SER A 300 11.21 4.40 7.75
C SER A 300 11.10 2.92 7.40
N ALA A 301 12.14 2.36 6.77
CA ALA A 301 12.24 0.92 6.55
C ALA A 301 12.41 0.13 7.86
N VAL A 302 13.06 0.75 8.85
CA VAL A 302 13.39 0.12 10.14
C VAL A 302 12.15 -0.03 11.02
N ASP A 303 11.35 1.03 11.12
CA ASP A 303 10.19 1.06 12.02
C ASP A 303 8.88 0.70 11.30
N ALA A 304 8.94 0.52 9.98
CA ALA A 304 7.79 0.33 9.10
C ALA A 304 6.68 1.36 9.40
N THR A 305 7.04 2.64 9.52
CA THR A 305 6.04 3.71 9.68
C THR A 305 5.45 4.07 8.33
N TRP A 306 4.12 4.08 8.23
CA TRP A 306 3.38 4.41 7.02
C TRP A 306 2.47 5.61 7.23
N THR A 307 2.47 6.54 6.28
CA THR A 307 1.50 7.64 6.21
C THR A 307 0.58 7.45 5.02
N VAL A 308 -0.73 7.45 5.26
CA VAL A 308 -1.74 7.30 4.19
C VAL A 308 -2.13 8.67 3.67
N TYR A 309 -2.18 8.81 2.35
CA TYR A 309 -2.56 10.04 1.66
C TYR A 309 -3.73 9.80 0.72
N ARG A 310 -4.53 10.84 0.52
CA ARG A 310 -5.50 10.96 -0.58
C ARG A 310 -5.36 12.32 -1.23
N SER A 311 -5.20 12.35 -2.55
CA SER A 311 -5.08 13.60 -3.32
C SER A 311 -3.97 14.52 -2.76
N GLY A 312 -2.88 13.94 -2.25
CA GLY A 312 -1.77 14.67 -1.62
C GLY A 312 -1.98 15.08 -0.16
N ARG A 313 -3.18 14.94 0.41
CA ARG A 313 -3.46 15.22 1.83
C ARG A 313 -3.22 13.98 2.69
N ALA A 314 -2.44 14.13 3.77
CA ALA A 314 -2.25 13.09 4.76
C ALA A 314 -3.56 12.83 5.53
N LEU A 315 -3.95 11.55 5.63
CA LEU A 315 -5.13 11.08 6.35
C LEU A 315 -4.79 10.56 7.76
N GLY A 316 -3.55 10.11 7.94
CA GLY A 316 -3.04 9.59 9.20
C GLY A 316 -1.79 8.72 9.02
N THR A 317 -1.13 8.41 10.13
CA THR A 317 0.10 7.63 10.19
C THR A 317 -0.09 6.43 11.12
N PHE A 318 0.50 5.29 10.78
CA PHE A 318 0.53 4.10 11.63
C PHE A 318 1.91 3.42 11.57
N ALA A 319 2.23 2.66 12.62
CA ALA A 319 3.42 1.83 12.66
C ALA A 319 3.06 0.37 12.37
N GLY A 320 3.98 -0.35 11.72
CA GLY A 320 3.87 -1.77 11.43
C GLY A 320 3.87 -2.09 9.94
N THR A 321 4.00 -3.37 9.62
CA THR A 321 4.06 -3.83 8.24
C THR A 321 2.67 -3.91 7.65
N MET A 322 2.37 -3.06 6.66
CA MET A 322 1.10 -3.16 5.94
C MET A 322 1.02 -4.49 5.18
N VAL A 323 -0.12 -5.15 5.31
CA VAL A 323 -0.42 -6.45 4.71
C VAL A 323 -0.85 -6.23 3.27
N ARG A 324 -0.30 -7.07 2.40
CA ARG A 324 -0.51 -7.01 0.95
C ARG A 324 -1.73 -7.82 0.51
#